data_AF-A0A2P4SGY3-F1
#
_entry.id   AF-A0A2P4SGY3-F1
#
_cell.length_a   1.000
_cell.length_b   1.000
_cell.length_c   1.000
_cell.angle_alpha   90.00
_cell.angle_beta   90.00
_cell.angle_gamma   90.00
#
_symmetry.space_group_name_H-M   'P 1'
#
loop_
_entity.id
_entity.type
_entity.pdbx_description
1 polymer ?
#
loop_
_entity_poly.entity_id
_entity_poly.type
_entity_poly.pdbx_seq_one_letter_code
_entity_poly.pdbx_strand_id
1 'polypeptide(L)'
;MEMLAHEMEDLFFREMEVEDVVKYGMYKIKKERESAWRWARFEESTKPEEHGAIVVALYPYDGLHEDDLSFKKGEKLKVIEELGEWWKARSLTTKKEGFIPSNYVAKVNTLETEEWFFKDITRKDAERQLLAPGNGPGAFLIRESETLKGSYSLSIRDYDPQHGDVIKHYKIRSLDNGGFYISPRITFPSINDMIKHYQ
;
A
#
# COMPACT_ATOMS: atom_id res chain seq x y z
N MET A 1 -36.94 -38.89 15.82
CA MET A 1 -36.77 -39.19 14.38
C MET A 1 -35.38 -39.75 14.04
N GLU A 2 -34.37 -39.58 14.90
CA GLU A 2 -33.00 -40.06 14.66
C GLU A 2 -32.83 -41.59 14.82
N MET A 3 -33.58 -42.23 15.75
CA MET A 3 -33.53 -43.70 15.92
C MET A 3 -34.02 -44.50 14.71
N LEU A 4 -35.02 -43.99 13.98
CA LEU A 4 -35.58 -44.67 12.80
C LEU A 4 -34.64 -44.63 11.58
N ALA A 5 -33.76 -43.62 11.49
CA ALA A 5 -32.79 -43.54 10.40
C ALA A 5 -31.68 -44.58 10.58
N HIS A 6 -31.21 -44.79 11.81
CA HIS A 6 -30.16 -45.75 12.11
C HIS A 6 -30.62 -47.20 11.93
N GLU A 7 -31.84 -47.54 12.36
CA GLU A 7 -32.42 -48.89 12.15
C GLU A 7 -32.67 -49.19 10.66
N MET A 8 -33.03 -48.18 9.86
CA MET A 8 -33.23 -48.33 8.41
C MET A 8 -31.91 -48.44 7.64
N GLU A 9 -30.85 -47.74 8.06
CA GLU A 9 -29.50 -47.93 7.52
C GLU A 9 -28.97 -49.32 7.86
N ASP A 10 -29.16 -49.80 9.09
CA ASP A 10 -28.69 -51.13 9.51
C ASP A 10 -29.40 -52.27 8.78
N LEU A 11 -30.70 -52.15 8.47
CA LEU A 11 -31.43 -53.11 7.62
C LEU A 11 -30.98 -53.03 6.16
N PHE A 12 -30.72 -51.84 5.63
CA PHE A 12 -30.23 -51.63 4.26
C PHE A 12 -28.87 -52.31 4.03
N PHE A 13 -27.97 -52.29 5.01
CA PHE A 13 -26.67 -52.95 4.89
C PHE A 13 -26.72 -54.48 5.04
N ARG A 14 -27.80 -55.03 5.62
CA ARG A 14 -27.90 -56.44 5.98
C ARG A 14 -28.32 -57.35 4.81
N GLU A 15 -28.83 -56.78 3.72
CA GLU A 15 -29.26 -57.50 2.51
C GLU A 15 -28.31 -57.29 1.30
N MET A 16 -27.21 -56.55 1.46
CA MET A 16 -26.27 -56.26 0.37
C MET A 16 -25.10 -57.26 0.32
N GLU A 17 -24.66 -57.61 -0.89
CA GLU A 17 -23.42 -58.38 -1.07
C GLU A 17 -22.20 -57.53 -0.63
N VAL A 18 -21.15 -58.19 -0.13
CA VAL A 18 -19.96 -57.53 0.43
C VAL A 18 -19.33 -56.55 -0.57
N GLU A 19 -19.34 -56.88 -1.86
CA GLU A 19 -18.83 -56.01 -2.93
C GLU A 19 -19.63 -54.69 -3.05
N ASP A 20 -20.94 -54.74 -2.87
CA ASP A 20 -21.81 -53.56 -2.95
C ASP A 20 -21.66 -52.65 -1.73
N VAL A 21 -21.42 -53.21 -0.54
CA VAL A 21 -21.09 -52.44 0.68
C VAL A 21 -19.79 -51.66 0.48
N VAL A 22 -18.76 -52.27 -0.10
CA VAL A 22 -17.48 -51.61 -0.42
C VAL A 22 -17.69 -50.49 -1.44
N LYS A 23 -18.45 -50.76 -2.51
CA LYS A 23 -18.75 -49.77 -3.56
C LYS A 23 -19.55 -48.59 -3.02
N TYR A 24 -20.52 -48.83 -2.14
CA TYR A 24 -21.30 -47.79 -1.47
C TYR A 24 -20.42 -46.95 -0.53
N GLY A 25 -19.54 -47.59 0.25
CA GLY A 25 -18.56 -46.89 1.09
C GLY A 25 -17.62 -46.00 0.27
N MET A 26 -17.07 -46.52 -0.84
CA MET A 26 -16.23 -45.73 -1.75
C MET A 26 -16.99 -44.58 -2.42
N TYR A 27 -18.25 -44.79 -2.78
CA TYR A 27 -19.13 -43.73 -3.33
C TYR A 27 -19.39 -42.63 -2.31
N LYS A 28 -19.70 -42.97 -1.07
CA LYS A 28 -19.93 -42.02 0.03
C LYS A 28 -18.67 -41.19 0.31
N ILE A 29 -17.50 -41.84 0.39
CA ILE A 29 -16.20 -41.16 0.56
C ILE A 29 -15.89 -40.21 -0.63
N LYS A 30 -16.14 -40.64 -1.87
CA LYS A 30 -15.94 -39.76 -3.04
C LYS A 30 -16.87 -38.55 -3.00
N LYS A 31 -18.14 -38.73 -2.64
CA LYS A 31 -19.13 -37.65 -2.55
C LYS A 31 -18.80 -36.67 -1.42
N GLU A 32 -18.34 -37.17 -0.28
CA GLU A 32 -17.89 -36.36 0.85
C GLU A 32 -16.63 -35.56 0.50
N ARG A 33 -15.64 -36.19 -0.14
CA ARG A 33 -14.45 -35.50 -0.65
C ARG A 33 -14.84 -34.46 -1.69
N GLU A 34 -15.65 -34.79 -2.69
CA GLU A 34 -16.12 -33.82 -3.69
C GLU A 34 -16.89 -32.64 -3.07
N SER A 35 -17.69 -32.91 -2.04
CA SER A 35 -18.39 -31.86 -1.30
C SER A 35 -17.38 -30.99 -0.56
N ALA A 36 -16.43 -31.56 0.18
CA ALA A 36 -15.36 -30.84 0.85
C ALA A 36 -14.50 -30.02 -0.14
N TRP A 37 -14.20 -30.56 -1.33
CA TRP A 37 -13.52 -29.86 -2.42
C TRP A 37 -14.36 -28.71 -2.99
N ARG A 38 -15.68 -28.90 -3.17
CA ARG A 38 -16.60 -27.83 -3.58
C ARG A 38 -16.70 -26.73 -2.52
N TRP A 39 -16.76 -27.09 -1.24
CA TRP A 39 -16.78 -26.14 -0.12
C TRP A 39 -15.47 -25.37 -0.01
N ALA A 40 -14.31 -26.03 -0.09
CA ALA A 40 -13.01 -25.38 -0.07
C ALA A 40 -12.80 -24.44 -1.27
N ARG A 41 -13.25 -24.84 -2.48
CA ARG A 41 -13.21 -23.96 -3.66
C ARG A 41 -14.19 -22.79 -3.53
N PHE A 42 -15.35 -23.00 -2.92
CA PHE A 42 -16.29 -21.92 -2.63
C PHE A 42 -15.68 -20.92 -1.65
N GLU A 43 -15.08 -21.37 -0.55
CA GLU A 43 -14.33 -20.53 0.39
C GLU A 43 -13.14 -19.81 -0.25
N GLU A 44 -12.42 -20.47 -1.17
CA GLU A 44 -11.32 -19.84 -1.92
C GLU A 44 -11.81 -18.80 -2.92
N SER A 45 -12.99 -19.02 -3.53
CA SER A 45 -13.64 -18.06 -4.45
C SER A 45 -14.31 -16.89 -3.74
N THR A 46 -14.63 -17.01 -2.44
CA THR A 46 -15.20 -15.93 -1.62
C THR A 46 -14.16 -15.19 -0.79
N LYS A 47 -12.87 -15.54 -0.88
CA LYS A 47 -11.81 -14.68 -0.35
C LYS A 47 -11.86 -13.37 -1.13
N PRO A 48 -12.13 -12.21 -0.48
CA PRO A 48 -12.08 -10.93 -1.16
C PRO A 48 -10.69 -10.77 -1.77
N GLU A 49 -10.65 -10.46 -3.05
CA GLU A 49 -9.40 -10.25 -3.78
C GLU A 49 -8.48 -9.36 -2.96
N GLU A 50 -7.28 -9.85 -2.68
CA GLU A 50 -6.27 -9.13 -1.92
C GLU A 50 -5.65 -7.96 -2.72
N HIS A 51 -6.39 -7.35 -3.65
CA HIS A 51 -5.97 -6.26 -4.52
C HIS A 51 -6.17 -4.91 -3.83
N GLY A 52 -5.29 -4.61 -2.88
CA GLY A 52 -5.22 -3.32 -2.21
C GLY A 52 -3.78 -2.88 -2.07
N ALA A 53 -3.46 -1.64 -2.46
CA ALA A 53 -2.12 -1.09 -2.27
C ALA A 53 -1.78 -1.08 -0.77
N ILE A 54 -0.54 -1.46 -0.44
CA ILE A 54 -0.02 -1.30 0.92
C ILE A 54 0.51 0.12 1.05
N VAL A 55 0.04 0.83 2.08
CA VAL A 55 0.51 2.16 2.46
C VAL A 55 1.16 2.12 3.84
N VAL A 56 2.03 3.08 4.12
CA VAL A 56 2.66 3.30 5.43
C VAL A 56 2.21 4.65 5.97
N ALA A 57 1.84 4.69 7.25
CA ALA A 57 1.51 5.92 7.95
C ALA A 57 2.75 6.81 8.14
N LEU A 58 2.71 8.03 7.59
CA LEU A 58 3.74 9.05 7.74
C LEU A 58 3.64 9.76 9.10
N TYR A 59 2.42 9.86 9.63
CA TYR A 59 2.09 10.52 10.90
C TYR A 59 1.16 9.62 11.72
N PRO A 60 1.11 9.77 13.07
CA PRO A 60 0.07 9.13 13.85
C PRO A 60 -1.29 9.81 13.59
N TYR A 61 -2.36 9.03 13.70
CA TYR A 61 -3.73 9.54 13.59
C TYR A 61 -4.62 8.88 14.63
N ASP A 62 -5.30 9.73 15.41
CA ASP A 62 -6.33 9.32 16.35
C ASP A 62 -7.69 9.64 15.70
N GLY A 63 -8.45 8.58 15.38
CA GLY A 63 -9.76 8.68 14.75
C GLY A 63 -10.71 9.60 15.53
N LEU A 64 -11.42 10.46 14.80
CA LEU A 64 -12.36 11.44 15.37
C LEU A 64 -13.79 10.88 15.38
N HIS A 65 -14.12 10.04 14.41
CA HIS A 65 -15.41 9.40 14.23
C HIS A 65 -15.33 7.90 14.53
N GLU A 66 -16.47 7.27 14.79
CA GLU A 66 -16.55 5.83 15.12
C GLU A 66 -16.06 4.94 13.97
N ASP A 67 -16.24 5.39 12.73
CA ASP A 67 -15.82 4.69 11.52
C ASP A 67 -14.35 4.96 11.14
N ASP A 68 -13.63 5.81 11.87
CA ASP A 68 -12.23 6.13 11.60
C ASP A 68 -11.30 5.03 12.12
N LEU A 69 -10.27 4.72 11.34
CA LEU A 69 -9.21 3.82 11.75
C LEU A 69 -8.04 4.61 12.35
N SER A 70 -7.86 4.53 13.67
CA SER A 70 -6.66 5.05 14.32
C SER A 70 -5.42 4.20 13.98
N PHE A 71 -4.27 4.84 13.78
CA PHE A 71 -3.00 4.18 13.48
C PHE A 71 -1.79 4.97 13.98
N LYS A 72 -0.66 4.28 14.14
CA LYS A 72 0.61 4.90 14.56
C LYS A 72 1.50 5.22 13.36
N LYS A 73 2.40 6.20 13.50
CA LYS A 73 3.47 6.45 12.53
C LYS A 73 4.24 5.14 12.25
N GLY A 74 4.45 4.85 10.97
CA GLY A 74 5.13 3.65 10.48
C GLY A 74 4.23 2.41 10.33
N GLU A 75 2.96 2.48 10.75
CA GLU A 75 2.03 1.35 10.62
C GLU A 75 1.68 1.09 9.15
N LYS A 76 1.64 -0.19 8.78
CA LYS A 76 1.26 -0.61 7.43
C LYS A 76 -0.25 -0.87 7.36
N LEU A 77 -0.89 -0.23 6.39
CA LEU A 77 -2.32 -0.34 6.15
C LEU A 77 -2.53 -0.87 4.72
N LYS A 78 -3.56 -1.67 4.54
CA LYS A 78 -4.00 -2.14 3.22
C LYS A 78 -5.19 -1.31 2.80
N VAL A 79 -5.07 -0.58 1.69
CA VAL A 79 -6.16 0.22 1.16
C VAL A 79 -7.19 -0.70 0.51
N ILE A 80 -8.46 -0.52 0.85
CA ILE A 80 -9.61 -1.24 0.31
C ILE A 80 -10.30 -0.35 -0.75
N GLU A 81 -10.47 0.94 -0.46
CA GLU A 81 -11.11 1.90 -1.38
C GLU A 81 -10.36 3.25 -1.37
N GLU A 82 -9.98 3.75 -2.57
CA GLU A 82 -9.30 5.04 -2.80
C GLU A 82 -10.29 6.09 -3.35
N LEU A 83 -11.25 6.54 -2.55
CA LEU A 83 -12.25 7.55 -2.96
C LEU A 83 -12.05 8.89 -2.23
N GLY A 84 -11.61 9.91 -2.96
CA GLY A 84 -11.42 11.25 -2.42
C GLY A 84 -10.28 11.35 -1.39
N GLU A 85 -10.49 12.14 -0.35
CA GLU A 85 -9.51 12.43 0.71
C GLU A 85 -9.53 11.42 1.86
N TRP A 86 -10.60 10.63 1.98
CA TRP A 86 -10.79 9.64 3.04
C TRP A 86 -10.85 8.24 2.44
N TRP A 87 -9.81 7.45 2.65
CA TRP A 87 -9.70 6.11 2.11
C TRP A 87 -10.18 5.08 3.10
N LYS A 88 -10.83 4.02 2.62
CA LYS A 88 -11.15 2.87 3.47
C LYS A 88 -9.95 1.94 3.50
N ALA A 89 -9.46 1.60 4.69
CA ALA A 89 -8.28 0.76 4.84
C ALA A 89 -8.42 -0.25 5.98
N ARG A 90 -7.57 -1.27 5.96
CA ARG A 90 -7.41 -2.28 7.02
C ARG A 90 -6.00 -2.19 7.60
N SER A 91 -5.88 -2.09 8.93
CA SER A 91 -4.58 -2.23 9.60
C SER A 91 -4.05 -3.64 9.45
N LEU A 92 -2.81 -3.78 8.98
CA LEU A 92 -2.17 -5.10 8.90
C LEU A 92 -1.79 -5.64 10.28
N THR A 93 -1.67 -4.77 11.29
CA THR A 93 -1.31 -5.09 12.67
C THR A 93 -2.52 -5.48 13.50
N THR A 94 -3.53 -4.60 13.56
CA THR A 94 -4.71 -4.79 14.43
C THR A 94 -5.85 -5.51 13.72
N LYS A 95 -5.77 -5.66 12.39
CA LYS A 95 -6.82 -6.21 11.52
C LYS A 95 -8.13 -5.41 11.51
N LYS A 96 -8.19 -4.26 12.19
CA LYS A 96 -9.34 -3.35 12.16
C LYS A 96 -9.43 -2.63 10.82
N GLU A 97 -10.66 -2.28 10.45
CA GLU A 97 -10.97 -1.48 9.28
C GLU A 97 -11.60 -0.15 9.70
N GLY A 98 -11.46 0.84 8.82
CA GLY A 98 -12.08 2.14 8.98
C GLY A 98 -11.55 3.13 7.95
N PHE A 99 -11.98 4.37 8.06
CA PHE A 99 -11.52 5.46 7.21
C PHE A 99 -10.21 6.06 7.71
N ILE A 100 -9.34 6.41 6.76
CA ILE A 100 -8.06 7.06 7.01
C ILE A 100 -7.92 8.29 6.12
N PRO A 101 -7.28 9.37 6.61
CA PRO A 101 -6.95 10.52 5.79
C PRO A 101 -5.82 10.16 4.81
N SER A 102 -6.04 10.32 3.51
CA SER A 102 -5.09 9.89 2.47
C SER A 102 -3.75 10.61 2.53
N ASN A 103 -3.73 11.85 3.01
CA ASN A 103 -2.51 12.66 3.19
C ASN A 103 -1.65 12.26 4.40
N TYR A 104 -2.11 11.31 5.22
CA TYR A 104 -1.33 10.78 6.36
C TYR A 104 -0.58 9.51 6.01
N VAL A 105 -0.76 8.99 4.80
CA VAL A 105 -0.20 7.72 4.36
C VAL A 105 0.50 7.87 3.01
N ALA A 106 1.47 7.01 2.76
CA ALA A 106 2.20 6.94 1.50
C ALA A 106 2.21 5.51 0.99
N LYS A 107 2.07 5.31 -0.33
CA LYS A 107 2.22 3.98 -0.93
C LYS A 107 3.63 3.45 -0.68
N VAL A 108 3.74 2.19 -0.26
CA VAL A 108 5.05 1.59 0.04
C VAL A 108 5.91 1.58 -1.23
N ASN A 109 7.19 1.91 -1.09
CA ASN A 109 8.18 2.04 -2.18
C ASN A 109 7.91 3.18 -3.16
N THR A 110 7.17 4.22 -2.78
CA THR A 110 7.09 5.47 -3.54
C THR A 110 7.93 6.57 -2.88
N LEU A 111 8.25 7.61 -3.64
CA LEU A 111 8.94 8.80 -3.14
C LEU A 111 8.21 9.46 -1.96
N GLU A 112 6.89 9.25 -1.83
CA GLU A 112 6.07 9.79 -0.73
C GLU A 112 6.48 9.26 0.65
N THR A 113 7.25 8.18 0.70
CA THR A 113 7.82 7.67 1.96
C THR A 113 9.09 8.38 2.41
N GLU A 114 9.68 9.21 1.56
CA GLU A 114 10.94 9.89 1.82
C GLU A 114 10.73 11.24 2.52
N GLU A 115 11.48 11.50 3.58
CA GLU A 115 11.34 12.74 4.39
C GLU A 115 11.66 14.02 3.59
N TRP A 116 12.44 13.89 2.52
CA TRP A 116 12.82 15.01 1.64
C TRP A 116 11.83 15.22 0.49
N PHE A 117 10.80 14.38 0.33
CA PHE A 117 9.83 14.50 -0.75
C PHE A 117 8.54 15.17 -0.29
N PHE A 118 8.22 16.31 -0.92
CA PHE A 118 7.07 17.14 -0.65
C PHE A 118 6.23 17.18 -1.92
N LYS A 119 5.29 16.24 -2.06
CA LYS A 119 4.51 16.02 -3.28
C LYS A 119 3.85 17.30 -3.80
N ASP A 120 2.98 17.88 -2.98
CA ASP A 120 2.06 18.96 -3.37
C ASP A 120 2.50 20.33 -2.83
N ILE A 121 3.80 20.68 -2.95
CA ILE A 121 4.31 22.01 -2.58
C ILE A 121 4.65 22.85 -3.81
N THR A 122 4.22 24.11 -3.81
CA THR A 122 4.54 25.07 -4.89
C THR A 122 6.01 25.49 -4.81
N ARG A 123 6.54 26.07 -5.89
CA ARG A 123 7.89 26.69 -5.87
C ARG A 123 8.03 27.69 -4.75
N LYS A 124 7.02 28.55 -4.60
CA LYS A 124 7.01 29.63 -3.61
C LYS A 124 6.93 29.10 -2.19
N ASP A 125 6.15 28.06 -1.96
CA ASP A 125 6.05 27.46 -0.63
C ASP A 125 7.30 26.65 -0.28
N ALA A 126 7.95 26.02 -1.26
CA ALA A 126 9.26 25.40 -1.08
C ALA A 126 10.32 26.43 -0.65
N GLU A 127 10.35 27.61 -1.28
CA GLU A 127 11.24 28.69 -0.87
C GLU A 127 10.98 29.13 0.58
N ARG A 128 9.71 29.32 0.96
CA ARG A 128 9.32 29.68 2.33
C ARG A 128 9.75 28.63 3.35
N GLN A 129 9.54 27.35 3.06
CA GLN A 129 9.92 26.27 3.97
C GLN A 129 11.45 26.18 4.13
N LEU A 130 12.20 26.25 3.04
CA LEU A 130 13.67 26.18 3.09
C LEU A 130 14.31 27.38 3.81
N LEU A 131 13.71 28.57 3.69
CA LEU A 131 14.14 29.77 4.41
C LEU A 131 13.68 29.84 5.86
N ALA A 132 12.82 28.91 6.31
CA ALA A 132 12.35 28.89 7.69
C ALA A 132 13.52 28.73 8.69
N PRO A 133 13.42 29.32 9.90
CA PRO A 133 14.41 29.16 10.94
C PRO A 133 14.65 27.67 11.26
N GLY A 134 15.91 27.29 11.44
CA GLY A 134 16.32 25.90 11.69
C GLY A 134 16.93 25.19 10.49
N ASN A 135 16.69 25.68 9.27
CA ASN A 135 17.36 25.18 8.07
C ASN A 135 18.68 25.92 7.83
N GLY A 136 19.73 25.19 7.42
CA GLY A 136 21.03 25.76 7.03
C GLY A 136 21.29 25.63 5.51
N PRO A 137 22.40 26.19 5.00
CA PRO A 137 22.86 25.91 3.63
C PRO A 137 22.97 24.41 3.38
N GLY A 138 22.51 23.96 2.22
CA GLY A 138 22.40 22.55 1.86
C GLY A 138 21.06 21.90 2.21
N ALA A 139 20.20 22.54 3.00
CA ALA A 139 18.83 22.07 3.22
C ALA A 139 18.09 21.99 1.87
N PHE A 140 17.39 20.89 1.63
CA PHE A 140 16.76 20.63 0.34
C PHE A 140 15.42 19.91 0.47
N LEU A 141 14.65 19.97 -0.60
CA LEU A 141 13.47 19.15 -0.80
C LEU A 141 13.29 18.84 -2.28
N ILE A 142 12.60 17.74 -2.59
CA ILE A 142 12.09 17.42 -3.91
C ILE A 142 10.58 17.55 -3.92
N ARG A 143 10.05 18.13 -4.98
CA ARG A 143 8.60 18.35 -5.19
C ARG A 143 8.18 18.00 -6.59
N GLU A 144 6.88 17.79 -6.80
CA GLU A 144 6.34 17.70 -8.16
C GLU A 144 6.52 19.02 -8.92
N SER A 145 6.72 18.92 -10.23
CA SER A 145 6.87 20.07 -11.11
C SER A 145 5.51 20.69 -11.42
N GLU A 146 5.29 21.93 -10.98
CA GLU A 146 4.08 22.71 -11.28
C GLU A 146 3.82 22.89 -12.78
N THR A 147 4.87 22.84 -13.59
CA THR A 147 4.79 23.05 -15.05
C THR A 147 4.62 21.77 -15.85
N LEU A 148 4.85 20.59 -15.26
CA LEU A 148 4.86 19.32 -16.00
C LEU A 148 4.54 18.16 -15.06
N LYS A 149 3.33 17.61 -15.19
CA LYS A 149 2.90 16.44 -14.43
C LYS A 149 3.85 15.26 -14.67
N GLY A 150 4.18 14.54 -13.59
CA GLY A 150 5.12 13.42 -13.62
C GLY A 150 6.60 13.80 -13.72
N SER A 151 6.93 15.10 -13.70
CA SER A 151 8.30 15.58 -13.54
C SER A 151 8.52 16.13 -12.13
N TYR A 152 9.77 16.19 -11.70
CA TYR A 152 10.14 16.64 -10.36
C TYR A 152 11.07 17.83 -10.39
N SER A 153 11.15 18.56 -9.28
CA SER A 153 12.09 19.66 -9.06
C SER A 153 12.81 19.49 -7.74
N LEU A 154 14.14 19.59 -7.74
CA LEU A 154 14.96 19.74 -6.54
C LEU A 154 15.03 21.23 -6.18
N SER A 155 14.72 21.58 -4.94
CA SER A 155 14.90 22.94 -4.40
C SER A 155 15.91 22.86 -3.26
N ILE A 156 16.95 23.69 -3.29
CA ILE A 156 18.04 23.68 -2.31
C ILE A 156 18.32 25.09 -1.81
N ARG A 157 18.52 25.23 -0.50
CA ARG A 157 19.02 26.44 0.13
C ARG A 157 20.51 26.52 -0.05
N ASP A 158 20.97 27.63 -0.59
CA ASP A 158 22.36 27.95 -0.80
C ASP A 158 22.67 29.33 -0.21
N TYR A 159 23.95 29.66 -0.12
CA TYR A 159 24.42 30.94 0.38
C TYR A 159 25.29 31.62 -0.67
N ASP A 160 24.85 32.79 -1.12
CA ASP A 160 25.62 33.67 -1.99
C ASP A 160 26.29 34.78 -1.14
N PRO A 161 27.62 34.97 -1.21
CA PRO A 161 28.29 35.99 -0.41
C PRO A 161 27.81 37.43 -0.63
N GLN A 162 27.18 37.74 -1.77
CA GLN A 162 26.68 39.08 -2.09
C GLN A 162 25.19 39.23 -1.77
N HIS A 163 24.39 38.17 -1.97
CA HIS A 163 22.94 38.21 -1.88
C HIS A 163 22.36 37.50 -0.63
N GLY A 164 23.19 36.82 0.15
CA GLY A 164 22.78 36.06 1.33
C GLY A 164 22.14 34.72 0.97
N ASP A 165 21.13 34.32 1.73
CA ASP A 165 20.39 33.08 1.47
C ASP A 165 19.66 33.15 0.12
N VAL A 166 19.89 32.14 -0.73
CA VAL A 166 19.24 31.99 -2.02
C VAL A 166 18.70 30.58 -2.19
N ILE A 167 17.56 30.43 -2.88
CA ILE A 167 17.00 29.11 -3.19
C ILE A 167 17.24 28.81 -4.67
N LYS A 168 17.97 27.73 -4.95
CA LYS A 168 18.20 27.23 -6.30
C LYS A 168 17.21 26.12 -6.61
N HIS A 169 16.68 26.12 -7.83
CA HIS A 169 15.76 25.09 -8.31
C HIS A 169 16.33 24.39 -9.53
N TYR A 170 16.36 23.07 -9.48
CA TYR A 170 16.83 22.21 -10.57
C TYR A 170 15.70 21.32 -11.04
N LYS A 171 15.47 21.29 -12.36
CA LYS A 171 14.52 20.33 -12.96
C LYS A 171 15.15 18.95 -12.95
N ILE A 172 14.46 17.99 -12.35
CA ILE A 172 14.80 16.57 -12.43
C ILE A 172 14.07 16.04 -13.66
N ARG A 173 14.83 15.57 -14.64
CA ARG A 173 14.30 15.01 -15.89
C ARG A 173 14.31 13.49 -15.81
N SER A 174 13.29 12.89 -16.41
CA SER A 174 13.20 11.44 -16.60
C SER A 174 13.68 11.07 -18.00
N LEU A 175 14.27 9.90 -18.13
CA LEU A 175 14.62 9.24 -19.39
C LEU A 175 13.54 8.21 -19.75
N ASP A 176 13.38 7.94 -21.03
CA ASP A 176 12.38 6.97 -21.53
C ASP A 176 12.65 5.54 -21.00
N ASN A 177 13.90 5.24 -20.66
CA ASN A 177 14.33 3.95 -20.11
C ASN A 177 14.26 3.86 -18.57
N GLY A 178 13.63 4.82 -17.88
CA GLY A 178 13.39 4.76 -16.44
C GLY A 178 14.50 5.34 -15.55
N GLY A 179 15.37 6.20 -16.09
CA GLY A 179 16.40 6.91 -15.31
C GLY A 179 16.07 8.39 -15.04
N PHE A 180 16.80 9.00 -14.11
CA PHE A 180 16.65 10.40 -13.68
C PHE A 180 17.97 11.16 -13.78
N TYR A 181 17.89 12.46 -14.07
CA TYR A 181 19.06 13.34 -14.07
C TYR A 181 18.70 14.81 -13.87
N ILE A 182 19.65 15.58 -13.34
CA ILE A 182 19.64 17.05 -13.35
C ILE A 182 20.57 17.57 -14.47
N SER A 183 21.75 16.96 -14.60
CA SER A 183 22.74 17.24 -15.64
C SER A 183 22.87 16.03 -16.56
N PRO A 184 22.81 16.20 -17.90
CA PRO A 184 22.95 15.07 -18.84
C PRO A 184 24.25 14.27 -18.70
N ARG A 185 25.25 14.80 -17.98
CA ARG A 185 26.55 14.14 -17.75
C ARG A 185 26.45 12.94 -16.81
N ILE A 186 25.42 12.88 -15.99
CA ILE A 186 25.25 11.81 -15.00
C ILE A 186 23.77 11.47 -14.84
N THR A 187 23.46 10.18 -14.92
CA THR A 187 22.12 9.65 -14.85
C THR A 187 22.04 8.61 -13.74
N PHE A 188 20.85 8.45 -13.16
CA PHE A 188 20.61 7.58 -12.01
C PHE A 188 19.39 6.69 -12.26
N PRO A 189 19.38 5.44 -11.78
CA PRO A 189 18.23 4.57 -11.93
C PRO A 189 17.05 4.98 -11.04
N SER A 190 17.28 5.76 -9.97
CA SER A 190 16.23 6.30 -9.11
C SER A 190 16.60 7.69 -8.60
N ILE A 191 15.60 8.45 -8.15
CA ILE A 191 15.82 9.73 -7.46
C ILE A 191 16.58 9.53 -6.15
N ASN A 192 16.33 8.44 -5.42
CA ASN A 192 17.10 8.10 -4.22
C ASN A 192 18.59 7.96 -4.51
N ASP A 193 18.96 7.28 -5.60
CA ASP A 193 20.37 7.13 -6.00
C ASP A 193 20.99 8.45 -6.44
N MET A 194 20.19 9.32 -7.08
CA MET A 194 20.61 10.68 -7.41
C MET A 194 20.88 11.51 -6.14
N ILE A 195 20.00 11.45 -5.13
CA ILE A 195 20.19 12.19 -3.88
C ILE A 195 21.42 11.68 -3.11
N LYS A 196 21.61 10.36 -3.01
CA LYS A 196 22.80 9.76 -2.40
C LYS A 196 24.11 10.21 -3.07
N HIS A 197 24.08 10.53 -4.35
CA HIS A 197 25.26 11.02 -5.07
C HIS A 197 25.61 12.48 -4.75
N TYR A 198 24.61 13.31 -4.43
CA TYR A 198 24.80 14.75 -4.18
C TYR A 198 24.92 15.11 -2.68
N GLN A 199 24.75 14.14 -1.78
CA GLN A 199 25.04 14.27 -0.35
C GLN A 199 26.53 14.03 -0.07
#